data_AF-A0A7C9VPF9-F1
#
_entry.id   AF-A0A7C9VPF9-F1
#
_cell.length_a   1.000
_cell.length_b   1.000
_cell.length_c   1.000
_cell.angle_alpha   90.00
_cell.angle_beta   90.00
_cell.angle_gamma   90.00
#
_symmetry.space_group_name_H-M   'P 1'
#
loop_
_entity.id
_entity.type
_entity.pdbx_description
1 polymer ?
#
loop_
_entity_poly.entity_id
_entity_poly.type
_entity_poly.pdbx_seq_one_letter_code
_entity_poly.pdbx_strand_id
1 'polypeptide(L)'
;MDRRTLAGGLGGLALVIAAVVALRIGDAPDTLKREIDKNVEVVQQQEPMKPANPRAQALDADALQIAWNGSAPAYEVRWNGNEQLVPGPEVELAGLNPDQQTEVEVRAVSATGKRSEPLTIAATPKDLYNDKWDDLLVGQTDRFDGPESLDPRRWRIEAEPECLGLRPFGPSKRVDVDCSMAAFQSNTPVRFGVPASDGAIGRAIISVAGAVESSHVRLTMLPDPWQYLKETEALPRGAVSLDITTQGTRIIADPDLPRTDKQVALGDSPMTGLVAGVRHRWEMRVLPDAVIALRDGVVVAYEAVAIKTQLVHPRIRIDGGGFLDSFGVGGVPERVVPTEVIPLSPNTEVPQDAVAAKIVTPEAGNQVRVVELPVGEKRIAVAAPAQLVVIRKPESRPGTLPKLANRPGGIKTGGPRLHVMHEDGTRPPQPLSPKGRVLITAEINAIGHRGIELELDGKRIVALPTNEQGPGVPGRHEFWLDTSALTPGANARLKLCVLPADHGEPVITETVFELGKTP
;
A
#
# COMPACT_ATOMS: atom_id res chain seq x y z
N MET A 1 -71.63 29.19 12.50
CA MET A 1 -72.37 27.99 12.06
C MET A 1 -71.37 26.88 11.78
N ASP A 2 -71.55 25.80 12.53
CA ASP A 2 -71.12 24.39 12.38
C ASP A 2 -70.05 23.90 11.37
N ARG A 3 -69.04 23.23 11.97
CA ARG A 3 -68.67 21.79 11.93
C ARG A 3 -68.39 21.02 10.61
N ARG A 4 -67.29 20.22 10.73
CA ARG A 4 -66.83 19.01 9.99
C ARG A 4 -66.02 19.30 8.71
N THR A 5 -64.88 18.68 8.39
CA THR A 5 -64.31 17.33 8.65
C THR A 5 -62.82 17.37 8.22
N LEU A 6 -61.85 17.00 9.08
CA LEU A 6 -61.01 15.77 9.07
C LEU A 6 -59.88 15.63 8.01
N ALA A 7 -58.68 15.38 8.56
CA ALA A 7 -57.62 14.44 8.13
C ALA A 7 -56.47 14.92 7.22
N GLY A 8 -55.25 14.72 7.74
CA GLY A 8 -54.10 14.20 6.97
C GLY A 8 -52.97 15.18 6.67
N GLY A 9 -51.83 15.06 7.36
CA GLY A 9 -50.60 15.78 7.00
C GLY A 9 -49.47 15.68 8.02
N LEU A 10 -49.11 14.45 8.42
CA LEU A 10 -47.94 14.14 9.23
C LEU A 10 -46.75 13.83 8.31
N GLY A 11 -45.60 14.43 8.61
CA GLY A 11 -44.30 13.76 8.50
C GLY A 11 -43.52 13.93 7.21
N GLY A 12 -42.30 14.44 7.32
CA GLY A 12 -41.31 14.38 6.24
C GLY A 12 -40.06 15.22 6.44
N LEU A 13 -39.54 15.35 7.67
CA LEU A 13 -38.21 15.91 7.90
C LEU A 13 -37.18 14.80 7.64
N ALA A 14 -36.55 14.81 6.45
CA ALA A 14 -35.47 13.90 6.12
C ALA A 14 -34.18 14.37 6.80
N LEU A 15 -33.84 13.72 7.91
CA LEU A 15 -32.55 13.84 8.59
C LEU A 15 -31.53 13.02 7.79
N VAL A 16 -30.62 13.71 7.09
CA VAL A 16 -29.45 13.08 6.46
C VAL A 16 -28.47 12.74 7.58
N ILE A 17 -28.47 11.48 8.01
CA ILE A 17 -27.47 10.94 8.94
C ILE A 17 -26.21 10.65 8.13
N ALA A 18 -25.19 11.49 8.32
CA ALA A 18 -23.82 11.16 7.96
C ALA A 18 -23.34 10.01 8.87
N ALA A 19 -22.96 8.88 8.27
CA ALA A 19 -22.32 7.78 8.98
C ALA A 19 -20.87 8.16 9.31
N VAL A 20 -20.69 8.90 10.41
CA VAL A 20 -19.42 8.96 11.12
C VAL A 20 -19.38 7.71 11.99
N VAL A 21 -18.47 6.77 11.71
CA VAL A 21 -18.13 5.70 12.65
C VAL A 21 -17.31 6.34 13.77
N ALA A 22 -18.00 7.03 14.68
CA ALA A 22 -17.47 7.36 15.98
C ALA A 22 -17.64 6.10 16.82
N LEU A 23 -16.52 5.43 17.13
CA LEU A 23 -16.48 4.44 18.22
C LEU A 23 -16.80 5.20 19.52
N ARG A 24 -18.08 5.26 19.87
CA ARG A 24 -18.48 5.69 21.20
C ARG A 24 -17.97 4.64 22.18
N ILE A 25 -17.09 5.08 23.07
CA ILE A 25 -16.75 4.39 24.32
C ILE A 25 -18.05 4.36 25.13
N GLY A 26 -18.87 3.32 24.90
CA GLY A 26 -20.02 2.99 25.72
C GLY A 26 -19.53 2.11 26.87
N ASP A 27 -19.95 2.45 28.08
CA ASP A 27 -19.73 1.69 29.31
C ASP A 27 -19.89 0.17 29.08
N ALA A 28 -18.84 -0.58 29.41
CA ALA A 28 -18.76 -2.02 29.21
C ALA A 28 -19.62 -2.80 30.20
N PRO A 29 -20.39 -3.79 29.69
CA PRO A 29 -20.54 -5.05 30.42
C PRO A 29 -20.46 -6.25 29.45
N ASP A 30 -19.29 -6.53 28.87
CA ASP A 30 -18.95 -7.87 28.34
C ASP A 30 -17.45 -8.00 27.98
N THR A 31 -16.57 -7.71 28.93
CA THR A 31 -15.13 -7.88 28.73
C THR A 31 -14.78 -9.37 28.74
N LEU A 32 -14.05 -9.83 27.73
CA LEU A 32 -13.44 -11.16 27.70
C LEU A 32 -12.71 -11.38 29.03
N LYS A 33 -13.11 -12.39 29.81
CA LYS A 33 -12.44 -12.69 31.07
C LYS A 33 -11.09 -13.32 30.76
N ARG A 34 -10.07 -12.90 31.52
CA ARG A 34 -8.75 -13.51 31.44
C ARG A 34 -8.81 -14.94 31.98
N GLU A 35 -8.50 -15.91 31.13
CA GLU A 35 -8.44 -17.33 31.46
C GLU A 35 -7.15 -17.93 30.92
N ILE A 36 -6.42 -18.68 31.73
CA ILE A 36 -5.15 -19.32 31.36
C ILE A 36 -5.17 -20.73 31.95
N ASP A 37 -5.01 -21.76 31.11
CA ASP A 37 -4.88 -23.15 31.56
C ASP A 37 -3.61 -23.30 32.41
N LYS A 38 -3.66 -24.17 33.42
CA LYS A 38 -2.55 -24.39 34.36
C LYS A 38 -1.24 -24.83 33.71
N ASN A 39 -1.29 -25.38 32.49
CA ASN A 39 -0.13 -25.83 31.73
C ASN A 39 0.40 -24.75 30.76
N VAL A 40 -0.16 -23.54 30.80
CA VAL A 40 0.22 -22.41 29.96
C VAL A 40 0.76 -21.27 30.81
N GLU A 41 1.93 -20.77 30.44
CA GLU A 41 2.53 -19.56 31.00
C GLU A 41 2.53 -18.46 29.93
N VAL A 42 1.93 -17.31 30.23
CA VAL A 42 1.93 -16.14 29.35
C VAL A 42 3.22 -15.36 29.58
N VAL A 43 3.98 -15.12 28.51
CA VAL A 43 5.19 -14.30 28.60
C VAL A 43 4.79 -12.85 28.88
N GLN A 44 5.41 -12.25 29.89
CA GLN A 44 5.11 -10.87 30.30
C GLN A 44 5.51 -9.89 29.20
N GLN A 45 4.59 -8.99 28.84
CA GLN A 45 4.87 -7.91 27.90
C GLN A 45 5.54 -6.73 28.59
N GLN A 46 6.44 -6.08 27.85
CA GLN A 46 7.09 -4.85 28.31
C GLN A 46 6.08 -3.70 28.34
N GLU A 47 6.17 -2.84 29.37
CA GLU A 47 5.38 -1.60 29.43
C GLU A 47 5.77 -0.67 28.27
N PRO A 48 4.80 -0.03 27.61
CA PRO A 48 5.06 0.81 26.45
C PRO A 48 5.82 2.09 26.85
N MET A 49 6.92 2.37 26.16
CA MET A 49 7.72 3.58 26.38
C MET A 49 7.13 4.78 25.63
N LYS A 50 7.25 5.98 26.23
CA LYS A 50 6.85 7.23 25.58
C LYS A 50 7.59 7.42 24.24
N PRO A 51 6.89 7.73 23.13
CA PRO A 51 7.52 8.06 21.85
C PRO A 51 8.44 9.30 21.94
N ALA A 52 9.43 9.39 21.06
CA ALA A 52 10.41 10.49 21.05
C ALA A 52 10.64 11.08 19.65
N ASN A 53 11.36 12.21 19.57
CA ASN A 53 11.82 12.84 18.32
C ASN A 53 10.72 13.05 17.27
N PRO A 54 9.68 13.84 17.59
CA PRO A 54 8.59 14.11 16.66
C PRO A 54 9.08 14.90 15.44
N ARG A 55 8.50 14.59 14.28
CA ARG A 55 8.66 15.29 13.01
C ARG A 55 7.29 15.46 12.37
N ALA A 56 7.09 16.58 11.70
CA ALA A 56 5.88 16.87 10.96
C ALA A 56 6.22 17.46 9.58
N GLN A 57 5.47 17.05 8.57
CA GLN A 57 5.50 17.61 7.22
C GLN A 57 4.10 17.58 6.60
N ALA A 58 3.90 18.24 5.46
CA ALA A 58 2.61 18.23 4.75
C ALA A 58 2.83 17.99 3.26
N LEU A 59 2.16 16.96 2.72
CA LEU A 59 2.15 16.66 1.29
C LEU A 59 1.00 17.35 0.53
N ASP A 60 -0.03 17.78 1.26
CA ASP A 60 -1.15 18.59 0.78
C ASP A 60 -1.46 19.66 1.83
N ALA A 61 -2.09 20.77 1.42
CA ALA A 61 -2.34 21.92 2.30
C ALA A 61 -3.32 21.64 3.46
N ASP A 62 -4.05 20.52 3.42
CA ASP A 62 -5.06 20.10 4.39
C ASP A 62 -4.69 18.74 5.06
N ALA A 63 -3.43 18.31 4.96
CA ALA A 63 -2.96 17.06 5.54
C ALA A 63 -1.65 17.24 6.31
N LEU A 64 -1.50 16.50 7.41
CA LEU A 64 -0.25 16.40 8.17
C LEU A 64 0.24 14.97 8.17
N GLN A 65 1.51 14.81 7.84
CA GLN A 65 2.25 13.60 8.08
C GLN A 65 3.12 13.79 9.32
N ILE A 66 3.01 12.86 10.25
CA ILE A 66 3.68 12.92 11.54
C ILE A 66 4.46 11.64 11.74
N ALA A 67 5.72 11.79 12.14
CA ALA A 67 6.65 10.70 12.39
C ALA A 67 7.33 10.87 13.75
N TRP A 68 7.68 9.76 14.38
CA TRP A 68 8.39 9.74 15.66
C TRP A 68 9.35 8.54 15.74
N ASN A 69 10.05 8.41 16.87
CA ASN A 69 10.85 7.24 17.20
C ASN A 69 10.11 6.41 18.26
N GLY A 70 10.11 5.09 18.05
CA GLY A 70 9.66 4.10 19.01
C GLY A 70 9.61 2.70 18.39
N SER A 71 9.38 1.69 19.23
CA SER A 71 9.35 0.27 18.85
C SER A 71 8.12 -0.45 19.39
N ALA A 72 7.05 0.29 19.66
CA ALA A 72 5.83 -0.30 20.18
C ALA A 72 5.09 -1.06 19.06
N PRO A 73 4.32 -2.11 19.39
CA PRO A 73 3.51 -2.83 18.41
C PRO A 73 2.52 -1.95 17.63
N ALA A 74 2.05 -0.87 18.27
CA ALA A 74 1.20 0.13 17.65
C ALA A 74 1.25 1.45 18.42
N TYR A 75 0.57 2.45 17.88
CA TYR A 75 0.43 3.77 18.48
C TYR A 75 -1.03 4.23 18.42
N GLU A 76 -1.44 4.94 19.46
CA GLU A 76 -2.69 5.69 19.51
C GLU A 76 -2.38 7.15 19.19
N VAL A 77 -3.03 7.67 18.15
CA VAL A 77 -2.89 9.03 17.67
C VAL A 77 -4.21 9.75 17.89
N ARG A 78 -4.19 10.90 18.58
CA ARG A 78 -5.37 11.70 18.89
C ARG A 78 -5.21 13.12 18.41
N TRP A 79 -6.22 13.68 17.77
CA TRP A 79 -6.23 15.05 17.27
C TRP A 79 -7.67 15.56 17.12
N ASN A 80 -7.96 16.80 17.51
CA ASN A 80 -9.28 17.43 17.32
C ASN A 80 -10.48 16.55 17.75
N GLY A 81 -10.32 15.74 18.81
CA GLY A 81 -11.34 14.79 19.29
C GLY A 81 -11.46 13.50 18.49
N ASN A 82 -10.69 13.33 17.41
CA ASN A 82 -10.52 12.07 16.69
C ASN A 82 -9.45 11.21 17.35
N GLU A 83 -9.53 9.91 17.09
CA GLU A 83 -8.60 8.90 17.56
C GLU A 83 -8.37 7.86 16.45
N GLN A 84 -7.11 7.45 16.27
CA GLN A 84 -6.73 6.42 15.32
C GLN A 84 -5.60 5.55 15.90
N LEU A 85 -5.70 4.25 15.68
CA LEU A 85 -4.61 3.31 15.95
C LEU A 85 -3.79 3.09 14.68
N VAL A 86 -2.47 3.15 14.79
CA VAL A 86 -1.54 2.93 13.68
C VAL A 86 -0.48 1.89 14.03
N PRO A 87 -0.07 1.03 13.08
CA PRO A 87 0.87 -0.06 13.37
C PRO A 87 2.34 0.37 13.41
N GLY A 88 2.66 1.58 12.95
CA GLY A 88 4.04 2.06 12.82
C GLY A 88 4.24 3.47 13.37
N PRO A 89 5.50 3.93 13.44
CA PRO A 89 5.84 5.21 14.04
C PRO A 89 5.61 6.42 13.10
N GLU A 90 4.68 6.29 12.17
CA GLU A 90 4.28 7.32 11.22
C GLU A 90 2.75 7.27 11.01
N VAL A 91 2.13 8.43 10.81
CA VAL A 91 0.70 8.57 10.51
C VAL A 91 0.49 9.75 9.56
N GLU A 92 -0.56 9.66 8.74
CA GLU A 92 -1.05 10.76 7.93
C GLU A 92 -2.48 11.12 8.33
N LEU A 93 -2.68 12.39 8.70
CA LEU A 93 -3.92 12.97 9.13
C LEU A 93 -4.44 13.87 8.01
N ALA A 94 -5.54 13.50 7.36
CA ALA A 94 -6.12 14.24 6.25
C ALA A 94 -7.37 15.03 6.67
N GLY A 95 -7.76 16.01 5.84
CA GLY A 95 -8.96 16.82 6.06
C GLY A 95 -8.87 17.76 7.26
N LEU A 96 -7.67 18.25 7.53
CA LEU A 96 -7.41 19.28 8.52
C LEU A 96 -7.71 20.67 7.94
N ASN A 97 -7.98 21.64 8.81
CA ASN A 97 -8.08 23.03 8.37
C ASN A 97 -6.67 23.56 8.05
N PRO A 98 -6.37 24.02 6.82
CA PRO A 98 -5.04 24.44 6.40
C PRO A 98 -4.42 25.53 7.29
N ASP A 99 -5.24 26.47 7.76
CA ASP A 99 -4.78 27.65 8.52
C ASP A 99 -4.83 27.45 10.05
N GLN A 100 -5.25 26.27 10.52
CA GLN A 100 -5.40 25.99 11.95
C GLN A 100 -4.27 25.11 12.47
N GLN A 101 -3.65 25.52 13.58
CA GLN A 101 -2.72 24.65 14.30
C GLN A 101 -3.47 23.44 14.86
N THR A 102 -2.98 22.25 14.52
CA THR A 102 -3.50 20.98 15.01
C THR A 102 -2.56 20.44 16.08
N GLU A 103 -3.11 20.18 17.27
CA GLU A 103 -2.41 19.46 18.33
C GLU A 103 -2.65 17.96 18.18
N VAL A 104 -1.56 17.19 18.21
CA VAL A 104 -1.56 15.74 18.05
C VAL A 104 -0.86 15.11 19.24
N GLU A 105 -1.55 14.17 19.87
CA GLU A 105 -0.98 13.32 20.91
C GLU A 105 -0.71 11.93 20.35
N VAL A 106 0.46 11.39 20.64
CA VAL A 106 0.87 10.04 20.25
C VAL A 106 1.25 9.25 21.50
N ARG A 107 0.61 8.10 21.71
CA ARG A 107 0.94 7.16 22.80
C ARG A 107 1.36 5.83 22.20
N ALA A 108 2.42 5.23 22.75
CA ALA A 108 2.75 3.84 22.43
C ALA A 108 1.70 2.92 23.05
N VAL A 109 1.27 1.89 22.32
CA VAL A 109 0.28 0.91 22.78
C VAL A 109 0.92 -0.47 22.79
N SER A 110 0.87 -1.13 23.95
CA SER A 110 1.29 -2.53 24.08
C SER A 110 0.20 -3.47 23.53
N ALA A 111 0.55 -4.73 23.30
CA ALA A 111 -0.40 -5.68 22.72
C ALA A 111 -1.51 -6.12 23.70
N THR A 112 -1.38 -5.88 25.01
CA THR A 112 -2.52 -5.97 25.96
C THR A 112 -3.41 -4.72 25.99
N GLY A 113 -3.03 -3.67 25.28
CA GLY A 113 -3.78 -2.42 25.23
C GLY A 113 -3.41 -1.43 26.34
N LYS A 114 -2.26 -1.54 27.02
CA LYS A 114 -1.75 -0.43 27.84
C LYS A 114 -1.16 0.67 26.97
N ARG A 115 -1.31 1.93 27.40
CA ARG A 115 -0.78 3.13 26.74
C ARG A 115 0.37 3.74 27.55
N SER A 116 1.34 4.34 26.86
CA SER A 116 2.39 5.16 27.48
C SER A 116 1.90 6.57 27.82
N GLU A 117 2.76 7.35 28.51
CA GLU A 117 2.65 8.82 28.51
C GLU A 117 2.67 9.38 27.08
N PRO A 118 1.94 10.47 26.79
CA PRO A 118 1.84 11.02 25.45
C PRO A 118 3.08 11.81 25.02
N LEU A 119 3.41 11.70 23.74
CA LEU A 119 4.20 12.66 22.97
C LEU A 119 3.24 13.66 22.32
N THR A 120 3.45 14.96 22.55
CA THR A 120 2.60 16.03 21.98
C THR A 120 3.33 16.76 20.86
N ILE A 121 2.62 17.05 19.77
CA ILE A 121 3.12 17.68 18.55
C ILE A 121 2.09 18.72 18.13
N ALA A 122 2.53 19.93 17.79
CA ALA A 122 1.64 20.98 17.29
C ALA A 122 2.16 21.46 15.94
N ALA A 123 1.33 21.43 14.91
CA ALA A 123 1.72 21.84 13.56
C ALA A 123 0.54 22.43 12.77
N THR A 124 0.84 23.36 11.87
CA THR A 124 -0.14 23.94 10.93
C THR A 124 0.15 23.39 9.53
N PRO A 125 -0.80 22.70 8.88
CA PRO A 125 -0.55 22.02 7.60
C PRO A 125 0.02 22.94 6.52
N LYS A 126 -0.57 24.12 6.33
CA LYS A 126 -0.16 25.08 5.30
C LYS A 126 1.26 25.61 5.48
N ASP A 127 1.72 25.77 6.72
CA ASP A 127 3.08 26.24 7.02
C ASP A 127 4.15 25.19 6.65
N LEU A 128 3.76 23.92 6.59
CA LEU A 128 4.63 22.79 6.27
C LEU A 128 4.48 22.31 4.82
N TYR A 129 3.45 22.76 4.10
CA TYR A 129 3.17 22.35 2.73
C TYR A 129 4.17 22.98 1.77
N ASN A 130 4.76 22.17 0.89
CA ASN A 130 5.73 22.60 -0.10
C ASN A 130 5.27 22.22 -1.52
N ASP A 131 4.80 23.21 -2.26
CA ASP A 131 4.29 23.13 -3.63
C ASP A 131 5.38 23.28 -4.71
N LYS A 132 6.62 23.63 -4.34
CA LYS A 132 7.76 23.80 -5.29
C LYS A 132 8.06 22.55 -6.12
N TRP A 133 7.49 21.42 -5.75
CA TRP A 133 7.57 20.18 -6.51
C TRP A 133 6.80 20.26 -7.82
N ASP A 134 5.66 20.96 -7.83
CA ASP A 134 4.85 21.13 -9.04
C ASP A 134 5.61 21.97 -10.09
N ASP A 135 6.48 22.89 -9.65
CA ASP A 135 7.36 23.68 -10.53
C ASP A 135 8.37 22.82 -11.30
N LEU A 136 8.65 21.59 -10.84
CA LEU A 136 9.58 20.65 -11.46
C LEU A 136 8.91 19.74 -12.50
N LEU A 137 7.58 19.80 -12.61
CA LEU A 137 6.78 18.96 -13.48
C LEU A 137 6.43 19.66 -14.79
N VAL A 138 6.24 18.85 -15.83
CA VAL A 138 5.70 19.30 -17.12
C VAL A 138 4.26 18.87 -17.24
N GLY A 139 3.38 19.84 -17.48
CA GLY A 139 1.94 19.61 -17.56
C GLY A 139 1.28 19.48 -16.19
N GLN A 140 0.03 18.99 -16.20
CA GLN A 140 -0.77 18.85 -14.98
C GLN A 140 -0.50 17.50 -14.31
N THR A 141 -0.20 17.54 -13.02
CA THR A 141 -0.14 16.36 -12.14
C THR A 141 -1.43 15.56 -12.24
N ASP A 142 -1.31 14.27 -12.53
CA ASP A 142 -2.41 13.31 -12.44
C ASP A 142 -2.76 13.10 -10.96
N ARG A 143 -3.99 13.42 -10.57
CA ARG A 143 -4.52 13.16 -9.23
C ARG A 143 -5.50 12.00 -9.33
N PHE A 144 -5.26 10.92 -8.59
CA PHE A 144 -5.99 9.66 -8.69
C PHE A 144 -7.20 9.62 -7.74
N ASP A 145 -8.13 10.55 -7.93
CA ASP A 145 -9.27 10.79 -7.02
C ASP A 145 -10.63 10.33 -7.56
N GLY A 146 -10.67 9.81 -8.79
CA GLY A 146 -11.91 9.37 -9.44
C GLY A 146 -11.69 8.63 -10.76
N PRO A 147 -12.74 8.11 -11.40
CA PRO A 147 -12.61 7.36 -12.66
C PRO A 147 -11.97 8.17 -13.79
N GLU A 148 -12.21 9.48 -13.85
CA GLU A 148 -11.62 10.36 -14.87
C GLU A 148 -10.10 10.52 -14.71
N SER A 149 -9.54 10.27 -13.52
CA SER A 149 -8.08 10.23 -13.31
C SER A 149 -7.41 9.07 -14.04
N LEU A 150 -8.21 8.05 -14.37
CA LEU A 150 -7.81 6.85 -15.11
C LEU A 150 -8.26 6.93 -16.57
N ASP A 151 -8.36 8.15 -17.13
CA ASP A 151 -8.72 8.37 -18.54
C ASP A 151 -7.76 7.58 -19.44
N PRO A 152 -8.26 6.67 -20.30
CA PRO A 152 -7.44 5.86 -21.20
C PRO A 152 -6.54 6.64 -22.15
N ARG A 153 -6.81 7.94 -22.38
CA ARG A 153 -5.92 8.82 -23.11
C ARG A 153 -4.59 9.02 -22.39
N ARG A 154 -4.61 9.07 -21.06
CA ARG A 154 -3.44 9.28 -20.20
C ARG A 154 -2.86 7.98 -19.64
N TRP A 155 -3.69 6.95 -19.44
CA TRP A 155 -3.31 5.73 -18.73
C TRP A 155 -3.75 4.46 -19.45
N ARG A 156 -2.87 3.46 -19.55
CA ARG A 156 -3.26 2.06 -19.82
C ARG A 156 -3.18 1.27 -18.53
N ILE A 157 -4.22 0.50 -18.24
CA ILE A 157 -4.34 -0.22 -16.97
C ILE A 157 -4.39 -1.71 -17.24
N GLU A 158 -3.52 -2.45 -16.56
CA GLU A 158 -3.53 -3.90 -16.51
C GLU A 158 -3.84 -4.32 -15.07
N ALA A 159 -5.08 -4.70 -14.81
CA ALA A 159 -5.54 -5.08 -13.48
C ALA A 159 -6.77 -6.01 -13.58
N GLU A 160 -7.02 -6.81 -12.55
CA GLU A 160 -8.18 -7.70 -12.50
C GLU A 160 -9.50 -6.91 -12.41
N PRO A 161 -10.64 -7.45 -12.89
CA PRO A 161 -11.93 -6.80 -12.72
C PRO A 161 -12.21 -6.49 -11.23
N GLU A 162 -12.82 -5.33 -10.96
CA GLU A 162 -13.23 -4.89 -9.61
C GLU A 162 -12.10 -4.66 -8.58
N CYS A 163 -10.84 -4.84 -8.98
CA CYS A 163 -9.71 -4.67 -8.08
C CYS A 163 -9.41 -3.22 -7.69
N LEU A 164 -9.82 -2.26 -8.53
CA LEU A 164 -9.63 -0.84 -8.30
C LEU A 164 -10.87 -0.25 -7.62
N GLY A 165 -10.64 0.49 -6.55
CA GLY A 165 -11.68 1.21 -5.82
C GLY A 165 -11.29 2.65 -5.53
N LEU A 166 -12.21 3.38 -4.92
CA LEU A 166 -11.95 4.69 -4.35
C LEU A 166 -12.11 4.62 -2.84
N ARG A 167 -11.12 5.14 -2.11
CA ARG A 167 -11.16 5.27 -0.66
C ARG A 167 -11.17 6.74 -0.26
N PRO A 168 -11.98 7.16 0.73
CA PRO A 168 -11.93 8.51 1.27
C PRO A 168 -10.53 8.87 1.79
N PHE A 169 -10.13 10.12 1.56
CA PHE A 169 -8.89 10.70 2.09
C PHE A 169 -9.12 12.20 2.32
N GLY A 170 -9.43 12.57 3.57
CA GLY A 170 -9.88 13.91 3.91
C GLY A 170 -11.15 14.30 3.13
N PRO A 171 -11.19 15.48 2.49
CA PRO A 171 -12.31 15.88 1.62
C PRO A 171 -12.27 15.22 0.24
N SER A 172 -11.17 14.52 -0.09
CA SER A 172 -10.95 13.89 -1.39
C SER A 172 -11.08 12.36 -1.32
N LYS A 173 -10.73 11.70 -2.42
CA LYS A 173 -10.59 10.25 -2.53
C LYS A 173 -9.24 9.92 -3.15
N ARG A 174 -8.84 8.66 -3.02
CA ARG A 174 -7.67 8.10 -3.70
C ARG A 174 -7.98 6.73 -4.29
N VAL A 175 -7.25 6.33 -5.34
CA VAL A 175 -7.35 5.00 -5.92
C VAL A 175 -6.78 3.98 -4.95
N ASP A 176 -7.59 2.98 -4.61
CA ASP A 176 -7.26 1.84 -3.77
C ASP A 176 -7.06 0.60 -4.65
N VAL A 177 -5.87 0.02 -4.60
CA VAL A 177 -5.51 -1.23 -5.27
C VAL A 177 -5.66 -2.37 -4.26
N ASP A 178 -6.53 -3.34 -4.57
CA ASP A 178 -6.83 -4.49 -3.71
C ASP A 178 -6.65 -5.84 -4.40
N CYS A 179 -5.83 -5.88 -5.45
CA CYS A 179 -5.43 -7.11 -6.12
C CYS A 179 -4.00 -7.51 -5.78
N SER A 180 -3.65 -8.72 -6.21
CA SER A 180 -2.29 -9.23 -6.22
C SER A 180 -1.34 -8.33 -7.03
N MET A 181 -1.80 -7.80 -8.17
CA MET A 181 -1.04 -6.90 -9.05
C MET A 181 -1.97 -5.96 -9.82
N ALA A 182 -1.59 -4.68 -9.90
CA ALA A 182 -2.11 -3.73 -10.88
C ALA A 182 -0.96 -2.93 -11.50
N ALA A 183 -1.00 -2.71 -12.81
CA ALA A 183 -0.05 -1.87 -13.53
C ALA A 183 -0.75 -0.69 -14.23
N PHE A 184 -0.13 0.49 -14.12
CA PHE A 184 -0.56 1.77 -14.67
C PHE A 184 0.54 2.31 -15.58
N GLN A 185 0.36 2.14 -16.88
CA GLN A 185 1.29 2.62 -17.88
C GLN A 185 0.89 4.04 -18.31
N SER A 186 1.76 5.01 -18.09
CA SER A 186 1.53 6.38 -18.54
C SER A 186 1.68 6.49 -20.06
N ASN A 187 0.73 7.17 -20.71
CA ASN A 187 0.83 7.62 -22.10
C ASN A 187 1.53 8.98 -22.24
N THR A 188 1.89 9.61 -21.12
CA THR A 188 2.74 10.81 -21.09
C THR A 188 4.20 10.35 -20.96
N PRO A 189 5.02 10.48 -22.02
CA PRO A 189 6.42 10.10 -21.94
C PRO A 189 7.24 11.13 -21.16
N VAL A 190 8.43 10.71 -20.74
CA VAL A 190 9.49 11.61 -20.27
C VAL A 190 10.51 11.74 -21.39
N ARG A 191 10.66 12.96 -21.95
CA ARG A 191 11.81 13.28 -22.79
C ARG A 191 12.89 13.93 -21.94
N PHE A 192 14.09 13.34 -21.96
CA PHE A 192 15.25 13.90 -21.31
C PHE A 192 15.76 15.13 -22.04
N GLY A 193 16.07 16.17 -21.28
CA GLY A 193 16.52 17.47 -21.77
C GLY A 193 17.91 17.84 -21.31
N VAL A 194 18.19 19.14 -21.35
CA VAL A 194 19.36 19.71 -20.67
C VAL A 194 19.17 19.62 -19.15
N PRO A 195 20.25 19.43 -18.38
CA PRO A 195 20.15 19.40 -16.92
C PRO A 195 19.52 20.68 -16.36
N ALA A 196 18.52 20.52 -15.49
CA ALA A 196 17.94 21.61 -14.72
C ALA A 196 18.89 22.07 -13.59
N SER A 197 18.46 23.03 -12.78
CA SER A 197 19.26 23.59 -11.68
C SER A 197 19.66 22.54 -10.62
N ASP A 198 18.87 21.48 -10.46
CA ASP A 198 19.16 20.33 -9.59
C ASP A 198 19.90 19.19 -10.32
N GLY A 199 20.36 19.42 -11.55
CA GLY A 199 21.08 18.47 -12.40
C GLY A 199 20.21 17.44 -13.11
N ALA A 200 18.89 17.43 -12.89
CA ALA A 200 18.01 16.46 -13.53
C ALA A 200 17.84 16.74 -15.02
N ILE A 201 17.96 15.69 -15.85
CA ILE A 201 17.58 15.73 -17.27
C ILE A 201 16.14 15.25 -17.48
N GLY A 202 15.57 14.54 -16.52
CA GLY A 202 14.16 14.15 -16.46
C GLY A 202 13.81 13.52 -15.12
N ARG A 203 12.51 13.37 -14.83
CA ARG A 203 12.02 12.77 -13.59
C ARG A 203 10.62 12.18 -13.75
N ALA A 204 10.30 11.20 -12.92
CA ALA A 204 8.93 10.77 -12.66
C ALA A 204 8.69 10.79 -11.15
N ILE A 205 7.53 11.31 -10.75
CA ILE A 205 7.14 11.46 -9.36
C ILE A 205 5.83 10.72 -9.14
N ILE A 206 5.77 9.89 -8.10
CA ILE A 206 4.56 9.24 -7.63
C ILE A 206 4.31 9.58 -6.17
N SER A 207 3.05 9.79 -5.81
CA SER A 207 2.62 9.78 -4.40
C SER A 207 1.84 8.51 -4.16
N VAL A 208 2.36 7.66 -3.27
CA VAL A 208 1.79 6.34 -2.96
C VAL A 208 1.92 6.01 -1.48
N ALA A 209 1.03 5.16 -0.99
CA ALA A 209 1.09 4.56 0.34
C ALA A 209 0.96 3.03 0.25
N GLY A 210 1.60 2.32 1.18
CA GLY A 210 1.37 0.88 1.35
C GLY A 210 -0.03 0.62 1.89
N ALA A 211 -0.63 -0.50 1.55
CA ALA A 211 -1.86 -0.97 2.18
C ALA A 211 -1.56 -1.87 3.39
N VAL A 212 -0.51 -2.70 3.29
CA VAL A 212 -0.11 -3.73 4.25
C VAL A 212 1.42 -3.90 4.23
N GLU A 213 1.95 -4.73 5.13
CA GLU A 213 3.40 -5.04 5.19
C GLU A 213 3.96 -5.69 3.93
N SER A 214 3.12 -6.38 3.15
CA SER A 214 3.51 -7.01 1.87
C SER A 214 3.36 -6.10 0.66
N SER A 215 2.99 -4.83 0.85
CA SER A 215 2.87 -3.89 -0.26
C SER A 215 4.21 -3.65 -0.94
N HIS A 216 4.19 -3.68 -2.26
CA HIS A 216 5.34 -3.40 -3.11
C HIS A 216 4.91 -2.50 -4.25
N VAL A 217 5.67 -1.43 -4.48
CA VAL A 217 5.45 -0.50 -5.59
C VAL A 217 6.71 -0.44 -6.43
N ARG A 218 6.55 -0.56 -7.74
CA ARG A 218 7.61 -0.41 -8.72
C ARG A 218 7.29 0.72 -9.69
N LEU A 219 8.20 1.68 -9.84
CA LEU A 219 8.13 2.71 -10.87
C LEU A 219 9.23 2.48 -11.90
N THR A 220 8.87 2.12 -13.13
CA THR A 220 9.81 1.77 -14.20
C THR A 220 9.80 2.81 -15.31
N MET A 221 10.98 3.25 -15.76
CA MET A 221 11.15 4.01 -16.99
C MET A 221 11.43 3.05 -18.14
N LEU A 222 10.45 2.88 -19.04
CA LEU A 222 10.54 1.94 -20.14
C LEU A 222 10.99 2.65 -21.42
N PRO A 223 12.11 2.25 -22.05
CA PRO A 223 12.41 2.70 -23.40
C PRO A 223 11.43 2.08 -24.42
N ASP A 224 11.30 2.72 -25.57
CA ASP A 224 10.62 2.10 -26.71
C ASP A 224 11.29 0.78 -27.10
N PRO A 225 10.54 -0.26 -27.50
CA PRO A 225 9.08 -0.36 -27.61
C PRO A 225 8.43 -1.10 -26.41
N TRP A 226 9.09 -1.16 -25.26
CA TRP A 226 8.71 -2.04 -24.15
C TRP A 226 7.43 -1.65 -23.45
N GLN A 227 7.06 -0.37 -23.51
CA GLN A 227 5.82 0.14 -22.93
C GLN A 227 4.56 -0.51 -23.50
N TYR A 228 4.63 -1.11 -24.69
CA TYR A 228 3.50 -1.77 -25.33
C TYR A 228 3.27 -3.20 -24.84
N LEU A 229 4.28 -3.84 -24.26
CA LEU A 229 4.17 -5.20 -23.77
C LEU A 229 3.53 -5.25 -22.38
N LYS A 230 2.93 -6.41 -22.06
CA LYS A 230 2.35 -6.69 -20.74
C LYS A 230 3.38 -6.55 -19.63
N GLU A 231 2.90 -6.28 -18.43
CA GLU A 231 3.76 -6.25 -17.25
C GLU A 231 4.28 -7.64 -16.91
N THR A 232 5.58 -7.73 -16.60
CA THR A 232 6.24 -8.97 -16.18
C THR A 232 7.19 -8.70 -15.02
N GLU A 233 7.70 -9.73 -14.36
CA GLU A 233 8.72 -9.55 -13.32
C GLU A 233 10.10 -9.17 -13.87
N ALA A 234 10.40 -9.54 -15.12
CA ALA A 234 11.68 -9.30 -15.76
C ALA A 234 11.82 -7.84 -16.19
N LEU A 235 12.98 -7.25 -15.90
CA LEU A 235 13.28 -5.88 -16.32
C LEU A 235 13.60 -5.84 -17.82
N PRO A 236 12.92 -4.98 -18.61
CA PRO A 236 13.24 -4.82 -20.03
C PRO A 236 14.62 -4.21 -20.29
N ARG A 237 15.18 -4.46 -21.48
CA ARG A 237 16.45 -3.84 -21.89
C ARG A 237 16.32 -2.32 -21.92
N GLY A 238 17.33 -1.63 -21.41
CA GLY A 238 17.46 -0.19 -21.25
C GLY A 238 16.56 0.42 -20.18
N ALA A 239 15.78 -0.40 -19.45
CA ALA A 239 14.90 0.10 -18.40
C ALA A 239 15.64 0.33 -17.08
N VAL A 240 15.09 1.25 -16.29
CA VAL A 240 15.48 1.48 -14.90
C VAL A 240 14.21 1.51 -14.06
N SER A 241 14.21 0.77 -12.95
CA SER A 241 13.09 0.65 -12.02
C SER A 241 13.49 1.13 -10.64
N LEU A 242 12.58 1.86 -10.00
CA LEU A 242 12.58 2.12 -8.57
C LEU A 242 11.68 1.07 -7.90
N ASP A 243 12.28 0.18 -7.11
CA ASP A 243 11.58 -0.81 -6.29
C ASP A 243 11.42 -0.28 -4.86
N ILE A 244 10.18 -0.18 -4.40
CA ILE A 244 9.79 0.36 -3.10
C ILE A 244 9.01 -0.71 -2.35
N THR A 245 9.59 -1.23 -1.27
CA THR A 245 8.97 -2.22 -0.38
C THR A 245 8.82 -1.63 1.01
N THR A 246 8.13 -2.32 1.91
CA THR A 246 8.11 -1.95 3.34
C THR A 246 9.46 -2.09 4.02
N GLN A 247 10.36 -2.91 3.47
CA GLN A 247 11.71 -3.14 4.00
C GLN A 247 12.74 -2.12 3.52
N GLY A 248 12.40 -1.32 2.52
CA GLY A 248 13.28 -0.31 1.95
C GLY A 248 13.11 -0.13 0.45
N THR A 249 14.00 0.67 -0.11
CA THR A 249 13.97 1.10 -1.51
C THR A 249 15.30 0.83 -2.19
N ARG A 250 15.25 0.48 -3.48
CA ARG A 250 16.43 0.34 -4.33
C ARG A 250 16.11 0.72 -5.77
N ILE A 251 17.15 1.07 -6.53
CA ILE A 251 17.06 1.19 -7.98
C ILE A 251 17.62 -0.08 -8.61
N ILE A 252 16.92 -0.61 -9.61
CA ILE A 252 17.33 -1.73 -10.45
C ILE A 252 17.49 -1.20 -11.86
N ALA A 253 18.68 -1.33 -12.42
CA ALA A 253 18.97 -0.95 -13.79
C ALA A 253 19.28 -2.18 -14.65
N ASP A 254 18.92 -2.11 -15.94
CA ASP A 254 19.39 -3.09 -16.92
C ASP A 254 20.93 -3.20 -16.86
N PRO A 255 21.50 -4.42 -16.70
CA PRO A 255 22.96 -4.62 -16.69
C PRO A 255 23.68 -4.10 -17.94
N ASP A 256 22.98 -3.97 -19.09
CA ASP A 256 23.58 -3.47 -20.33
C ASP A 256 23.71 -1.93 -20.38
N LEU A 257 23.17 -1.21 -19.39
CA LEU A 257 23.35 0.25 -19.29
C LEU A 257 24.79 0.61 -18.89
N PRO A 258 25.40 1.65 -19.49
CA PRO A 258 26.74 2.09 -19.12
C PRO A 258 26.79 2.49 -17.65
N ARG A 259 27.74 1.89 -16.95
CA ARG A 259 28.10 2.25 -15.58
C ARG A 259 28.99 3.49 -15.59
N THR A 260 28.83 4.32 -14.58
CA THR A 260 29.63 5.53 -14.35
C THR A 260 30.29 5.47 -12.97
N ASP A 261 31.24 6.35 -12.72
CA ASP A 261 31.90 6.46 -11.42
C ASP A 261 31.15 7.41 -10.45
N LYS A 262 29.93 7.84 -10.81
CA LYS A 262 29.16 8.81 -10.02
C LYS A 262 28.84 8.25 -8.64
N GLN A 263 29.32 8.94 -7.61
CA GLN A 263 28.91 8.69 -6.23
C GLN A 263 27.86 9.73 -5.82
N VAL A 264 26.78 9.27 -5.19
CA VAL A 264 25.71 10.11 -4.66
C VAL A 264 25.61 9.87 -3.16
N ALA A 265 25.67 10.95 -2.39
CA ALA A 265 25.46 10.87 -0.95
C ALA A 265 23.99 10.53 -0.66
N LEU A 266 23.77 9.49 0.14
CA LEU A 266 22.46 9.20 0.70
C LEU A 266 22.15 10.22 1.80
N GLY A 267 20.88 10.61 1.90
CA GLY A 267 20.41 11.46 2.97
C GLY A 267 20.12 10.67 4.24
N ASP A 268 19.91 11.38 5.35
CA ASP A 268 19.53 10.79 6.63
C ASP A 268 18.01 10.58 6.66
N SER A 269 17.56 9.37 6.32
CA SER A 269 16.16 8.96 6.43
C SER A 269 16.05 7.71 7.31
N PRO A 270 15.30 7.74 8.42
CA PRO A 270 15.20 6.60 9.35
C PRO A 270 14.43 5.42 8.75
N MET A 271 13.55 5.70 7.77
CA MET A 271 12.80 4.70 7.03
C MET A 271 12.97 4.99 5.54
N THR A 272 13.18 3.94 4.76
CA THR A 272 13.41 4.04 3.31
C THR A 272 12.35 3.28 2.52
N GLY A 273 11.29 2.79 3.17
CA GLY A 273 10.26 1.95 2.55
C GLY A 273 8.84 2.55 2.57
N LEU A 274 7.89 1.74 2.10
CA LEU A 274 6.45 2.02 2.21
C LEU A 274 5.98 1.90 3.65
N VAL A 275 5.05 2.77 4.03
CA VAL A 275 4.36 2.73 5.31
C VAL A 275 2.87 2.51 5.07
N ALA A 276 2.25 1.62 5.85
CA ALA A 276 0.83 1.29 5.71
C ALA A 276 -0.04 2.52 6.01
N GLY A 277 -0.83 2.95 5.01
CA GLY A 277 -1.79 4.05 5.12
C GLY A 277 -1.18 5.46 5.04
N VAL A 278 0.15 5.59 5.08
CA VAL A 278 0.87 6.88 5.08
C VAL A 278 1.50 7.11 3.72
N ARG A 279 1.15 8.22 3.07
CA ARG A 279 1.69 8.55 1.76
C ARG A 279 3.08 9.14 1.86
N HIS A 280 3.88 8.82 0.84
CA HIS A 280 5.15 9.48 0.57
C HIS A 280 5.22 9.86 -0.89
N ARG A 281 5.94 10.95 -1.15
CA ARG A 281 6.32 11.36 -2.49
C ARG A 281 7.63 10.70 -2.86
N TRP A 282 7.58 9.87 -3.90
CA TRP A 282 8.75 9.21 -4.47
C TRP A 282 9.11 9.85 -5.79
N GLU A 283 10.34 10.31 -5.92
CA GLU A 283 10.88 10.83 -7.17
C GLU A 283 11.95 9.88 -7.67
N MET A 284 11.80 9.40 -8.91
CA MET A 284 12.91 8.85 -9.66
C MET A 284 13.46 9.93 -10.59
N ARG A 285 14.62 10.47 -10.21
CA ARG A 285 15.30 11.56 -10.90
C ARG A 285 16.44 11.01 -11.74
N VAL A 286 16.44 11.36 -13.02
CA VAL A 286 17.47 10.97 -13.99
C VAL A 286 18.47 12.10 -14.12
N LEU A 287 19.73 11.81 -13.83
CA LEU A 287 20.89 12.66 -14.08
C LEU A 287 21.61 12.18 -15.35
N PRO A 288 22.54 12.96 -15.92
CA PRO A 288 23.35 12.51 -17.07
C PRO A 288 24.15 11.23 -16.79
N ASP A 289 24.57 11.03 -15.54
CA ASP A 289 25.52 10.00 -15.12
C ASP A 289 25.00 9.07 -14.01
N ALA A 290 23.75 9.25 -13.54
CA ALA A 290 23.14 8.40 -12.53
C ALA A 290 21.61 8.50 -12.54
N VAL A 291 20.96 7.55 -11.89
CA VAL A 291 19.54 7.64 -11.50
C VAL A 291 19.49 7.65 -9.98
N ILE A 292 18.69 8.55 -9.40
CA ILE A 292 18.54 8.67 -7.95
C ILE A 292 17.07 8.57 -7.57
N ALA A 293 16.82 8.02 -6.39
CA ALA A 293 15.49 7.91 -5.79
C ALA A 293 15.42 8.81 -4.56
N LEU A 294 14.38 9.64 -4.50
CA LEU A 294 14.10 10.49 -3.35
C LEU A 294 12.78 10.09 -2.70
N ARG A 295 12.76 10.03 -1.37
CA ARG A 295 11.55 9.96 -0.53
C ARG A 295 11.38 11.33 0.11
N ASP A 296 10.30 12.03 -0.22
CA ASP A 296 9.98 13.38 0.29
C ASP A 296 11.15 14.38 0.16
N GLY A 297 11.94 14.26 -0.90
CA GLY A 297 13.11 15.12 -1.17
C GLY A 297 14.43 14.66 -0.55
N VAL A 298 14.45 13.54 0.18
CA VAL A 298 15.67 12.94 0.73
C VAL A 298 16.13 11.79 -0.17
N VAL A 299 17.39 11.80 -0.59
CA VAL A 299 17.97 10.72 -1.41
C VAL A 299 18.06 9.43 -0.60
N VAL A 300 17.37 8.38 -1.03
CA VAL A 300 17.30 7.09 -0.33
C VAL A 300 17.93 5.93 -1.11
N ALA A 301 18.09 6.07 -2.42
CA ALA A 301 18.82 5.13 -3.25
C ALA A 301 19.41 5.83 -4.47
N TYR A 302 20.45 5.26 -5.07
CA TYR A 302 20.95 5.67 -6.37
C TYR A 302 21.51 4.46 -7.13
N GLU A 303 21.66 4.64 -8.44
CA GLU A 303 22.39 3.73 -9.31
C GLU A 303 23.22 4.54 -10.32
N ALA A 304 24.52 4.27 -10.39
CA ALA A 304 25.48 4.99 -11.24
C ALA A 304 25.43 4.47 -12.69
N VAL A 305 24.31 4.73 -13.37
CA VAL A 305 24.07 4.35 -14.77
C VAL A 305 23.64 5.54 -15.61
N ALA A 306 24.05 5.55 -16.88
CA ALA A 306 23.61 6.54 -17.87
C ALA A 306 22.53 5.94 -18.79
N ILE A 307 21.32 6.52 -18.78
CA ILE A 307 20.25 6.10 -19.69
C ILE A 307 20.53 6.70 -21.08
N LYS A 308 20.73 5.83 -22.09
CA LYS A 308 21.08 6.27 -23.46
C LYS A 308 19.90 6.76 -24.29
N THR A 309 18.69 6.27 -24.02
CA THR A 309 17.50 6.73 -24.74
C THR A 309 17.11 8.12 -24.25
N GLN A 310 16.63 8.96 -25.15
CA GLN A 310 16.11 10.29 -24.79
C GLN A 310 14.63 10.26 -24.40
N LEU A 311 13.90 9.20 -24.73
CA LEU A 311 12.46 9.08 -24.49
C LEU A 311 12.20 7.79 -23.73
N VAL A 312 11.46 7.90 -22.62
CA VAL A 312 11.01 6.78 -21.81
C VAL A 312 9.56 6.94 -21.41
N HIS A 313 8.91 5.83 -21.08
CA HIS A 313 7.52 5.76 -20.67
C HIS A 313 7.43 5.21 -19.24
N PRO A 314 6.98 6.03 -18.27
CA PRO A 314 6.81 5.58 -16.90
C PRO A 314 5.68 4.56 -16.78
N ARG A 315 5.93 3.50 -16.01
CA ARG A 315 4.93 2.51 -15.61
C ARG A 315 4.99 2.31 -14.10
N ILE A 316 3.83 2.33 -13.45
CA ILE A 316 3.68 2.04 -12.03
C ILE A 316 3.11 0.63 -11.90
N ARG A 317 3.74 -0.23 -11.11
CA ARG A 317 3.20 -1.53 -10.71
C ARG A 317 3.01 -1.53 -9.20
N ILE A 318 1.87 -2.02 -8.75
CA ILE A 318 1.52 -2.16 -7.33
C ILE A 318 1.18 -3.62 -7.08
N ASP A 319 1.96 -4.28 -6.24
CA ASP A 319 1.74 -5.66 -5.79
C ASP A 319 1.31 -5.69 -4.32
N GLY A 320 0.43 -6.63 -3.96
CA GLY A 320 -0.02 -6.83 -2.57
C GLY A 320 -0.88 -5.68 -2.01
N GLY A 321 -1.44 -4.86 -2.90
CA GLY A 321 -2.30 -3.72 -2.57
C GLY A 321 -1.57 -2.44 -2.17
N GLY A 322 -2.24 -1.30 -2.34
CA GLY A 322 -1.66 0.02 -2.06
C GLY A 322 -2.65 1.14 -2.37
N PHE A 323 -2.20 2.37 -2.11
CA PHE A 323 -2.94 3.58 -2.50
C PHE A 323 -2.11 4.38 -3.48
N LEU A 324 -2.76 4.80 -4.57
CA LEU A 324 -2.16 5.65 -5.60
C LEU A 324 -2.87 7.00 -5.56
N ASP A 325 -2.10 8.07 -5.36
CA ASP A 325 -2.65 9.41 -5.10
C ASP A 325 -2.31 10.39 -6.20
N SER A 326 -1.04 10.44 -6.62
CA SER A 326 -0.66 11.34 -7.70
C SER A 326 0.49 10.80 -8.55
N PHE A 327 0.57 11.28 -9.79
CA PHE A 327 1.71 11.06 -10.68
C PHE A 327 2.04 12.32 -11.49
N GLY A 328 3.33 12.54 -11.70
CA GLY A 328 3.83 13.61 -12.56
C GLY A 328 5.13 13.24 -13.23
N VAL A 329 5.43 13.91 -14.33
CA VAL A 329 6.70 13.80 -15.04
C VAL A 329 7.35 15.17 -15.17
N GLY A 330 8.69 15.22 -15.22
CA GLY A 330 9.45 16.43 -15.52
C GLY A 330 10.53 16.13 -16.56
N GLY A 331 10.95 17.16 -17.30
CA GLY A 331 11.86 17.02 -18.44
C GLY A 331 11.51 18.02 -19.54
N VAL A 332 11.72 17.66 -20.80
CA VAL A 332 11.20 18.43 -21.94
C VAL A 332 9.70 18.16 -22.08
N PRO A 333 8.84 19.18 -22.17
CA PRO A 333 7.41 18.97 -22.37
C PRO A 333 7.14 18.12 -23.61
N GLU A 334 6.35 17.08 -23.42
CA GLU A 334 5.93 16.18 -24.49
C GLU A 334 4.41 16.06 -24.55
N ARG A 335 3.92 15.75 -25.75
CA ARG A 335 2.47 15.53 -25.94
C ARG A 335 2.10 14.14 -25.45
N VAL A 336 0.94 14.06 -24.79
CA VAL A 336 0.30 12.76 -24.51
C VAL A 336 0.00 12.07 -25.84
N VAL A 337 0.33 10.79 -25.94
CA VAL A 337 0.09 9.97 -27.13
C VAL A 337 -0.96 8.91 -26.79
N PRO A 338 -2.27 9.17 -27.02
CA PRO A 338 -3.33 8.20 -26.72
C PRO A 338 -3.06 6.91 -27.45
N THR A 339 -2.71 5.88 -26.68
CA THR A 339 -2.25 4.61 -27.22
C THR A 339 -3.05 3.49 -26.61
N GLU A 340 -3.50 2.58 -27.46
CA GLU A 340 -4.22 1.37 -27.08
C GLU A 340 -3.44 0.13 -27.53
N VAL A 341 -3.44 -0.90 -26.70
CA VAL A 341 -2.84 -2.20 -27.01
C VAL A 341 -3.97 -3.22 -27.13
N ILE A 342 -4.16 -3.75 -28.32
CA ILE A 342 -5.24 -4.64 -28.69
C ILE A 342 -4.66 -6.05 -28.89
N PRO A 343 -5.13 -7.06 -28.14
CA PRO A 343 -4.78 -8.45 -28.41
C PRO A 343 -5.14 -8.84 -29.84
N LEU A 344 -4.23 -9.51 -30.54
CA LEU A 344 -4.50 -9.99 -31.89
C LEU A 344 -5.35 -11.27 -31.86
N SER A 345 -6.41 -11.25 -32.65
CA SER A 345 -7.29 -12.36 -32.98
C SER A 345 -7.42 -12.44 -34.50
N PRO A 346 -7.86 -13.56 -35.10
CA PRO A 346 -7.94 -13.71 -36.56
C PRO A 346 -8.75 -12.64 -37.31
N ASN A 347 -9.60 -11.89 -36.60
CA ASN A 347 -10.43 -10.82 -37.15
C ASN A 347 -10.17 -9.46 -36.49
N THR A 348 -8.98 -9.23 -35.91
CA THR A 348 -8.64 -7.92 -35.35
C THR A 348 -8.47 -6.89 -36.49
N GLU A 349 -9.27 -5.83 -36.44
CA GLU A 349 -9.23 -4.72 -37.38
C GLU A 349 -8.53 -3.49 -36.76
N VAL A 350 -7.88 -2.68 -37.61
CA VAL A 350 -7.32 -1.39 -37.17
C VAL A 350 -8.46 -0.38 -37.01
N PRO A 351 -8.61 0.29 -35.86
CA PRO A 351 -9.63 1.31 -35.65
C PRO A 351 -9.53 2.46 -36.67
N GLN A 352 -10.67 2.99 -37.14
CA GLN A 352 -10.71 4.02 -38.19
C GLN A 352 -10.11 5.38 -37.77
N ASP A 353 -10.08 5.65 -36.48
CA ASP A 353 -9.51 6.84 -35.85
C ASP A 353 -8.04 6.66 -35.44
N ALA A 354 -7.41 5.55 -35.84
CA ALA A 354 -5.97 5.35 -35.73
C ALA A 354 -5.22 6.36 -36.62
N VAL A 355 -4.22 7.05 -36.05
CA VAL A 355 -3.26 7.86 -36.81
C VAL A 355 -1.97 7.10 -37.10
N ALA A 356 -1.68 6.06 -36.33
CA ALA A 356 -0.62 5.09 -36.60
C ALA A 356 -1.00 3.74 -35.97
N ALA A 357 -0.52 2.67 -36.58
CA ALA A 357 -0.73 1.31 -36.09
C ALA A 357 0.56 0.51 -36.23
N LYS A 358 0.84 -0.36 -35.26
CA LYS A 358 2.04 -1.20 -35.24
C LYS A 358 1.71 -2.59 -34.74
N ILE A 359 2.41 -3.59 -35.24
CA ILE A 359 2.45 -4.91 -34.63
C ILE A 359 3.69 -4.99 -33.76
N VAL A 360 3.51 -5.30 -32.49
CA VAL A 360 4.59 -5.49 -31.52
C VAL A 360 4.64 -6.97 -31.16
N THR A 361 5.78 -7.61 -31.38
CA THR A 361 6.00 -9.03 -31.12
C THR A 361 7.16 -9.20 -30.14
N PRO A 362 6.94 -9.78 -28.95
CA PRO A 362 8.03 -10.17 -28.08
C PRO A 362 8.79 -11.35 -28.70
N GLU A 363 10.11 -11.30 -28.66
CA GLU A 363 11.04 -12.33 -29.15
C GLU A 363 11.92 -12.86 -28.01
N ALA A 364 12.58 -14.00 -28.24
CA ALA A 364 13.48 -14.59 -27.25
C ALA A 364 14.65 -13.65 -26.91
N GLY A 365 15.21 -13.80 -25.70
CA GLY A 365 16.41 -13.03 -25.30
C GLY A 365 16.14 -11.56 -24.95
N ASN A 366 14.92 -11.23 -24.52
CA ASN A 366 14.49 -9.88 -24.18
C ASN A 366 14.64 -8.94 -25.40
N GLN A 367 14.07 -9.36 -26.53
CA GLN A 367 14.00 -8.58 -27.77
C GLN A 367 12.54 -8.30 -28.15
N VAL A 368 12.31 -7.22 -28.89
CA VAL A 368 10.99 -6.87 -29.40
C VAL A 368 11.10 -6.49 -30.86
N ARG A 369 10.26 -7.10 -31.69
CA ARG A 369 10.10 -6.74 -33.09
C ARG A 369 8.89 -5.84 -33.26
N VAL A 370 9.08 -4.72 -33.93
CA VAL A 370 8.02 -3.76 -34.26
C VAL A 370 7.87 -3.68 -35.77
N VAL A 371 6.64 -3.84 -36.26
CA VAL A 371 6.29 -3.69 -37.67
C VAL A 371 5.25 -2.59 -37.78
N GLU A 372 5.57 -1.50 -38.48
CA GLU A 372 4.61 -0.44 -38.78
C GLU A 372 3.54 -0.95 -39.76
N LEU A 373 2.29 -0.59 -39.51
CA LEU A 373 1.16 -0.92 -40.38
C LEU A 373 0.69 0.34 -41.13
N PRO A 374 0.39 0.24 -42.43
CA PRO A 374 -0.22 1.34 -43.17
C PRO A 374 -1.61 1.66 -42.60
N VAL A 375 -1.85 2.95 -42.34
CA VAL A 375 -3.15 3.47 -41.87
C VAL A 375 -4.19 3.19 -42.95
N GLY A 376 -5.15 2.30 -42.66
CA GLY A 376 -6.18 1.85 -43.61
C GLY A 376 -6.20 0.34 -43.87
N GLU A 377 -5.23 -0.41 -43.36
CA GLU A 377 -5.25 -1.88 -43.39
C GLU A 377 -6.40 -2.43 -42.53
N LYS A 378 -7.31 -3.19 -43.15
CA LYS A 378 -8.54 -3.66 -42.49
C LYS A 378 -8.37 -4.96 -41.73
N ARG A 379 -7.40 -5.80 -42.11
CA ARG A 379 -7.22 -7.13 -41.50
C ARG A 379 -5.76 -7.43 -41.31
N ILE A 380 -5.42 -7.86 -40.10
CA ILE A 380 -4.05 -8.21 -39.72
C ILE A 380 -3.95 -9.73 -39.63
N ALA A 381 -3.09 -10.33 -40.46
CA ALA A 381 -2.80 -11.76 -40.40
C ALA A 381 -1.47 -12.00 -39.67
N VAL A 382 -1.51 -12.13 -38.34
CA VAL A 382 -0.32 -12.43 -37.52
C VAL A 382 -0.66 -13.43 -36.42
N ALA A 383 0.26 -14.35 -36.14
CA ALA A 383 0.15 -15.34 -35.08
C ALA A 383 0.56 -14.76 -33.71
N ALA A 384 -0.05 -15.28 -32.65
CA ALA A 384 0.39 -15.01 -31.27
C ALA A 384 1.89 -15.38 -31.11
N PRO A 385 2.65 -14.64 -30.27
CA PRO A 385 2.23 -13.69 -29.23
C PRO A 385 2.27 -12.21 -29.62
N ALA A 386 1.94 -11.85 -30.86
CA ALA A 386 1.93 -10.45 -31.30
C ALA A 386 0.73 -9.63 -30.77
N GLN A 387 0.91 -8.30 -30.68
CA GLN A 387 -0.11 -7.34 -30.25
C GLN A 387 -0.24 -6.21 -31.27
N LEU A 388 -1.47 -5.70 -31.47
CA LEU A 388 -1.71 -4.49 -32.25
C LEU A 388 -1.63 -3.28 -31.31
N VAL A 389 -0.71 -2.37 -31.60
CA VAL A 389 -0.61 -1.07 -30.96
C VAL A 389 -1.21 -0.03 -31.87
N VAL A 390 -2.18 0.72 -31.35
CA VAL A 390 -2.86 1.79 -32.08
C VAL A 390 -2.62 3.11 -31.39
N ILE A 391 -2.06 4.06 -32.12
CA ILE A 391 -1.98 5.45 -31.71
C ILE A 391 -3.22 6.14 -32.29
N ARG A 392 -4.05 6.70 -31.43
CA ARG A 392 -5.31 7.35 -31.83
C ARG A 392 -5.15 8.87 -31.87
N LYS A 393 -6.13 9.54 -32.48
CA LYS A 393 -6.19 11.00 -32.47
C LYS A 393 -6.30 11.53 -31.02
N PRO A 394 -5.78 12.73 -30.71
CA PRO A 394 -5.84 13.31 -29.37
C PRO A 394 -7.25 13.40 -28.76
N GLU A 395 -8.26 13.62 -29.60
CA GLU A 395 -9.67 13.69 -29.22
C GLU A 395 -10.33 12.32 -29.01
N SER A 396 -9.74 11.24 -29.51
CA SER A 396 -10.26 9.88 -29.32
C SER A 396 -10.02 9.42 -27.89
N ARG A 397 -11.06 8.82 -27.28
CA ARG A 397 -10.95 8.13 -25.99
C ARG A 397 -10.89 6.62 -26.26
N PRO A 398 -9.72 5.97 -26.10
CA PRO A 398 -9.65 4.52 -26.27
C PRO A 398 -10.39 3.81 -25.14
N GLY A 399 -11.53 3.19 -25.42
CA GLY A 399 -12.28 2.42 -24.41
C GLY A 399 -13.05 3.25 -23.38
N THR A 400 -13.61 2.55 -22.39
CA THR A 400 -14.44 3.14 -21.31
C THR A 400 -13.60 3.39 -20.06
N LEU A 401 -14.00 4.37 -19.25
CA LEU A 401 -13.41 4.57 -17.93
C LEU A 401 -13.58 3.30 -17.07
N PRO A 402 -12.58 2.95 -16.24
CA PRO A 402 -12.73 1.86 -15.30
C PRO A 402 -13.82 2.19 -14.27
N LYS A 403 -14.59 1.18 -13.87
CA LYS A 403 -15.52 1.31 -12.75
C LYS A 403 -14.72 1.21 -11.46
N LEU A 404 -14.86 2.22 -10.60
CA LEU A 404 -14.23 2.23 -9.28
C LEU A 404 -15.32 2.17 -8.20
N ALA A 405 -15.33 1.09 -7.43
CA ALA A 405 -16.24 0.96 -6.30
C ALA A 405 -15.80 1.87 -5.14
N ASN A 406 -16.73 2.56 -4.49
CA ASN A 406 -16.41 3.23 -3.23
C ASN A 406 -16.16 2.18 -2.15
N ARG A 407 -15.06 2.32 -1.43
CA ARG A 407 -14.67 1.43 -0.33
C ARG A 407 -14.66 2.20 0.99
N PRO A 408 -14.95 1.53 2.12
CA PRO A 408 -14.81 2.15 3.42
C PRO A 408 -13.35 2.58 3.66
N GLY A 409 -13.18 3.61 4.48
CA GLY A 409 -11.86 4.02 4.97
C GLY A 409 -11.21 2.98 5.89
N GLY A 410 -9.98 3.26 6.33
CA GLY A 410 -9.25 2.43 7.28
C GLY A 410 -7.98 1.80 6.72
N ILE A 411 -7.17 1.20 7.59
CA ILE A 411 -5.95 0.46 7.22
C ILE A 411 -6.36 -1.00 6.97
N LYS A 412 -5.88 -1.61 5.88
CA LYS A 412 -6.08 -3.05 5.67
C LYS A 412 -5.17 -3.79 6.65
N THR A 413 -5.70 -4.76 7.37
CA THR A 413 -4.92 -5.55 8.31
C THR A 413 -4.78 -6.97 7.80
N GLY A 414 -3.58 -7.54 7.88
CA GLY A 414 -3.36 -8.95 7.55
C GLY A 414 -4.10 -9.88 8.52
N GLY A 415 -4.25 -11.15 8.12
CA GLY A 415 -4.71 -12.19 9.04
C GLY A 415 -3.69 -12.42 10.19
N PRO A 416 -4.13 -12.99 11.32
CA PRO A 416 -3.22 -13.38 12.38
C PRO A 416 -2.35 -14.56 11.96
N ARG A 417 -1.16 -14.68 12.56
CA ARG A 417 -0.23 -15.80 12.34
C ARG A 417 0.02 -16.53 13.65
N LEU A 418 0.31 -17.82 13.53
CA LEU A 418 0.58 -18.69 14.66
C LEU A 418 1.84 -19.51 14.38
N HIS A 419 2.85 -19.35 15.23
CA HIS A 419 4.12 -20.06 15.14
C HIS A 419 4.33 -20.91 16.38
N VAL A 420 4.97 -22.07 16.18
CA VAL A 420 5.24 -23.07 17.22
C VAL A 420 6.72 -23.41 17.17
N MET A 421 7.38 -23.39 18.33
CA MET A 421 8.78 -23.76 18.47
C MET A 421 9.00 -24.43 19.82
N HIS A 422 9.69 -25.56 19.85
CA HIS A 422 10.10 -26.19 21.10
C HIS A 422 11.26 -25.41 21.75
N GLU A 423 11.44 -25.51 23.07
CA GLU A 423 12.48 -24.77 23.80
C GLU A 423 13.92 -25.15 23.39
N ASP A 424 14.13 -26.29 22.73
CA ASP A 424 15.40 -26.67 22.10
C ASP A 424 15.63 -26.04 20.70
N GLY A 425 14.67 -25.26 20.19
CA GLY A 425 14.71 -24.61 18.89
C GLY A 425 14.07 -25.40 17.75
N THR A 426 13.64 -26.64 17.97
CA THR A 426 12.97 -27.47 16.96
C THR A 426 11.62 -26.86 16.55
N ARG A 427 11.27 -26.94 15.25
CA ARG A 427 10.05 -26.35 14.69
C ARG A 427 9.33 -27.32 13.75
N PRO A 428 7.99 -27.24 13.61
CA PRO A 428 7.27 -27.97 12.58
C PRO A 428 7.85 -27.71 11.18
N PRO A 429 7.86 -28.71 10.27
CA PRO A 429 7.16 -30.00 10.38
C PRO A 429 7.93 -31.08 11.15
N GLN A 430 9.10 -30.77 11.74
CA GLN A 430 9.83 -31.76 12.55
C GLN A 430 9.05 -32.08 13.83
N PRO A 431 8.93 -33.36 14.23
CA PRO A 431 8.31 -33.70 15.51
C PRO A 431 9.03 -33.03 16.68
N LEU A 432 8.27 -32.39 17.56
CA LEU A 432 8.79 -31.69 18.73
C LEU A 432 9.08 -32.68 19.85
N SER A 433 10.03 -32.39 20.73
CA SER A 433 10.32 -33.26 21.89
C SER A 433 9.06 -33.47 22.75
N PRO A 434 8.76 -34.70 23.24
CA PRO A 434 7.66 -34.95 24.18
C PRO A 434 7.95 -34.42 25.59
N LYS A 435 9.17 -33.95 25.85
CA LYS A 435 9.61 -33.37 27.13
C LYS A 435 10.00 -31.92 26.93
N GLY A 436 9.59 -31.06 27.85
CA GLY A 436 9.98 -29.66 27.89
C GLY A 436 8.77 -28.74 27.68
N ARG A 437 9.01 -27.62 27.00
CA ARG A 437 7.97 -26.63 26.71
C ARG A 437 7.99 -26.22 25.25
N VAL A 438 6.81 -25.85 24.76
CA VAL A 438 6.58 -25.33 23.42
C VAL A 438 6.23 -23.86 23.54
N LEU A 439 7.00 -23.01 22.88
CA LEU A 439 6.67 -21.61 22.66
C LEU A 439 5.64 -21.51 21.52
N ILE A 440 4.49 -20.93 21.84
CA ILE A 440 3.46 -20.56 20.89
C ILE A 440 3.53 -19.05 20.73
N THR A 441 3.76 -18.58 19.51
CA THR A 441 3.78 -17.15 19.18
C THR A 441 2.56 -16.83 18.33
N ALA A 442 1.63 -16.04 18.88
CA ALA A 442 0.49 -15.50 18.17
C ALA A 442 0.81 -14.06 17.74
N GLU A 443 0.86 -13.82 16.43
CA GLU A 443 1.04 -12.49 15.84
C GLU A 443 -0.30 -11.99 15.33
N ILE A 444 -0.79 -10.90 15.90
CA ILE A 444 -2.03 -10.26 15.50
C ILE A 444 -1.69 -9.06 14.64
N ASN A 445 -2.20 -9.02 13.42
CA ASN A 445 -2.02 -7.87 12.53
C ASN A 445 -3.27 -6.97 12.47
N ALA A 446 -4.35 -7.37 13.14
CA ALA A 446 -5.64 -6.70 13.18
C ALA A 446 -5.69 -5.58 14.23
N ILE A 447 -6.26 -4.44 13.85
CA ILE A 447 -6.57 -3.31 14.71
C ILE A 447 -8.03 -3.42 15.16
N GLY A 448 -8.35 -3.01 16.39
CA GLY A 448 -9.73 -2.91 16.85
C GLY A 448 -10.33 -4.25 17.27
N HIS A 449 -9.56 -5.08 17.96
CA HIS A 449 -10.04 -6.33 18.56
C HIS A 449 -10.16 -6.18 20.08
N ARG A 450 -11.03 -6.98 20.72
CA ARG A 450 -11.25 -6.93 22.18
C ARG A 450 -10.46 -7.99 22.95
N GLY A 451 -9.96 -9.00 22.25
CA GLY A 451 -9.13 -10.04 22.86
C GLY A 451 -8.77 -11.15 21.90
N ILE A 452 -8.02 -12.11 22.41
CA ILE A 452 -7.65 -13.35 21.72
C ILE A 452 -8.01 -14.57 22.53
N GLU A 453 -8.30 -15.66 21.82
CA GLU A 453 -8.48 -16.98 22.39
C GLU A 453 -7.55 -17.97 21.69
N LEU A 454 -6.92 -18.85 22.47
CA LEU A 454 -6.12 -19.94 21.95
C LEU A 454 -6.79 -21.25 22.37
N GLU A 455 -7.06 -22.10 21.39
CA GLU A 455 -7.58 -23.46 21.58
C GLU A 455 -6.51 -24.48 21.19
N LEU A 456 -6.44 -25.56 21.95
CA LEU A 456 -5.63 -26.75 21.70
C LEU A 456 -6.56 -27.95 21.61
N ASP A 457 -6.58 -28.62 20.47
CA ASP A 457 -7.44 -29.78 20.18
C ASP A 457 -8.93 -29.53 20.51
N GLY A 458 -9.40 -28.31 20.20
CA GLY A 458 -10.78 -27.86 20.45
C GLY A 458 -11.07 -27.47 21.91
N LYS A 459 -10.09 -27.54 22.80
CA LYS A 459 -10.19 -27.04 24.18
C LYS A 459 -9.53 -25.66 24.28
N ARG A 460 -10.26 -24.64 24.74
CA ARG A 460 -9.68 -23.33 25.06
C ARG A 460 -8.63 -23.47 26.18
N ILE A 461 -7.42 -22.99 25.91
CA ILE A 461 -6.29 -22.95 26.85
C ILE A 461 -5.90 -21.53 27.25
N VAL A 462 -6.29 -20.52 26.45
CA VAL A 462 -6.07 -19.11 26.77
C VAL A 462 -7.27 -18.28 26.32
N ALA A 463 -7.69 -17.31 27.15
CA ALA A 463 -8.44 -16.13 26.76
C ALA A 463 -7.76 -14.89 27.36
N LEU A 464 -7.31 -13.95 26.52
CA LEU A 464 -6.68 -12.71 26.96
C LEU A 464 -7.46 -11.49 26.44
N PRO A 465 -7.98 -10.63 27.32
CA PRO A 465 -8.43 -9.31 26.88
C PRO A 465 -7.23 -8.52 26.39
N THR A 466 -7.38 -7.82 25.26
CA THR A 466 -6.35 -6.94 24.69
C THR A 466 -6.78 -5.48 24.73
N ASN A 467 -7.81 -5.18 25.53
CA ASN A 467 -8.47 -3.90 25.57
C ASN A 467 -8.37 -3.17 26.91
N GLU A 468 -7.27 -3.36 27.65
CA GLU A 468 -7.11 -2.84 29.04
C GLU A 468 -7.41 -1.34 29.17
N GLN A 469 -6.99 -0.52 28.20
CA GLN A 469 -7.22 0.93 28.18
C GLN A 469 -7.83 1.44 26.86
N GLY A 470 -8.52 0.59 26.11
CA GLY A 470 -9.12 0.92 24.81
C GLY A 470 -8.99 -0.23 23.82
N PRO A 471 -9.40 -0.09 22.55
CA PRO A 471 -9.36 -1.19 21.58
C PRO A 471 -7.95 -1.80 21.46
N GLY A 472 -7.92 -3.12 21.22
CA GLY A 472 -6.69 -3.88 21.02
C GLY A 472 -6.01 -3.54 19.71
N VAL A 473 -4.70 -3.70 19.70
CA VAL A 473 -3.79 -3.30 18.62
C VAL A 473 -3.00 -4.48 18.10
N PRO A 474 -2.46 -4.41 16.86
CA PRO A 474 -1.51 -5.38 16.37
C PRO A 474 -0.39 -5.64 17.37
N GLY A 475 0.10 -6.88 17.42
CA GLY A 475 1.17 -7.25 18.32
C GLY A 475 1.39 -8.74 18.48
N ARG A 476 2.45 -9.04 19.23
CA ARG A 476 2.93 -10.40 19.47
C ARG A 476 2.57 -10.85 20.88
N HIS A 477 1.94 -12.02 20.97
CA HIS A 477 1.64 -12.70 22.23
C HIS A 477 2.36 -14.04 22.27
N GLU A 478 3.01 -14.32 23.39
CA GLU A 478 3.82 -15.51 23.56
C GLU A 478 3.34 -16.33 24.75
N PHE A 479 3.28 -17.64 24.54
CA PHE A 479 2.78 -18.61 25.50
C PHE A 479 3.74 -19.79 25.56
N TRP A 480 4.20 -20.15 26.76
CA TRP A 480 4.85 -21.43 27.00
C TRP A 480 3.80 -22.47 27.36
N LEU A 481 3.74 -23.56 26.60
CA LEU A 481 2.89 -24.71 26.83
C LEU A 481 3.74 -25.90 27.28
N ASP A 482 3.43 -26.48 28.44
CA ASP A 482 4.09 -27.69 28.93
C ASP A 482 3.71 -28.92 28.07
N THR A 483 4.71 -29.63 27.54
CA THR A 483 4.47 -30.80 26.68
C THR A 483 3.88 -31.97 27.44
N SER A 484 3.98 -32.01 28.77
CA SER A 484 3.35 -33.05 29.59
C SER A 484 1.81 -33.02 29.54
N ALA A 485 1.22 -31.91 29.10
CA ALA A 485 -0.22 -31.79 28.85
C ALA A 485 -0.65 -32.38 27.50
N LEU A 486 0.30 -32.78 26.65
CA LEU A 486 0.07 -33.25 25.29
C LEU A 486 0.26 -34.76 25.20
N THR A 487 -0.39 -35.40 24.22
CA THR A 487 -0.26 -36.84 23.98
C THR A 487 0.95 -37.10 23.08
N PRO A 488 2.00 -37.82 23.53
CA PRO A 488 3.16 -38.13 22.69
C PRO A 488 2.77 -38.93 21.45
N GLY A 489 3.38 -38.62 20.29
CA GLY A 489 3.07 -39.26 19.02
C GLY A 489 1.75 -38.84 18.38
N ALA A 490 1.01 -37.89 18.97
CA ALA A 490 -0.20 -37.33 18.40
C ALA A 490 0.07 -35.98 17.71
N ASN A 491 -0.77 -35.66 16.72
CA ASN A 491 -0.85 -34.32 16.15
C ASN A 491 -1.68 -33.43 17.08
N ALA A 492 -1.10 -32.34 17.55
CA ALA A 492 -1.78 -31.30 18.29
C ALA A 492 -2.21 -30.19 17.32
N ARG A 493 -3.48 -29.80 17.36
CA ARG A 493 -4.05 -28.70 16.58
C ARG A 493 -4.19 -27.46 17.46
N LEU A 494 -3.51 -26.39 17.10
CA LEU A 494 -3.69 -25.08 17.71
C LEU A 494 -4.55 -24.20 16.82
N LYS A 495 -5.48 -23.49 17.44
CA LYS A 495 -6.36 -22.53 16.80
C LYS A 495 -6.33 -21.23 17.57
N LEU A 496 -6.02 -20.15 16.87
CA LEU A 496 -6.05 -18.78 17.38
C LEU A 496 -7.30 -18.08 16.84
N CYS A 497 -8.11 -17.53 17.74
CA CYS A 497 -9.26 -16.70 17.42
C CYS A 497 -8.98 -15.27 17.87
N VAL A 498 -9.03 -14.31 16.93
CA VAL A 498 -8.98 -12.87 17.24
C VAL A 498 -10.41 -12.34 17.27
N LEU A 499 -10.84 -11.81 18.43
CA LEU A 499 -12.21 -11.37 18.66
C LEU A 499 -12.38 -9.88 18.30
N PRO A 500 -13.18 -9.52 17.30
CA PRO A 500 -13.43 -8.13 16.94
C PRO A 500 -14.07 -7.33 18.09
N ALA A 501 -13.76 -6.03 18.18
CA ALA A 501 -14.35 -5.16 19.20
C ALA A 501 -15.85 -4.89 18.96
N ASP A 502 -16.31 -5.00 17.71
CA ASP A 502 -17.71 -4.82 17.30
C ASP A 502 -18.56 -6.09 17.43
N HIS A 503 -18.01 -7.15 18.04
CA HIS A 503 -18.64 -8.47 18.15
C HIS A 503 -18.93 -9.13 16.79
N GLY A 504 -18.23 -8.74 15.73
CA GLY A 504 -18.25 -9.43 14.44
C GLY A 504 -17.67 -10.85 14.51
N GLU A 505 -17.67 -11.52 13.36
CA GLU A 505 -17.09 -12.86 13.18
C GLU A 505 -15.60 -12.87 13.56
N PRO A 506 -15.15 -13.80 14.43
CA PRO A 506 -13.74 -13.95 14.77
C PRO A 506 -12.87 -14.23 13.54
N VAL A 507 -11.67 -13.65 13.52
CA VAL A 507 -10.64 -14.03 12.55
C VAL A 507 -9.86 -15.19 13.12
N ILE A 508 -9.85 -16.31 12.39
CA ILE A 508 -9.29 -17.59 12.87
C ILE A 508 -8.07 -17.96 12.03
N THR A 509 -7.03 -18.44 12.70
CA THR A 509 -5.88 -19.11 12.06
C THR A 509 -5.52 -20.36 12.84
N GLU A 510 -4.97 -21.37 12.16
CA GLU A 510 -4.68 -22.66 12.75
C GLU A 510 -3.33 -23.20 12.30
N THR A 511 -2.71 -24.00 13.16
CA THR A 511 -1.51 -24.77 12.83
C THR A 511 -1.55 -26.13 13.51
N VAL A 512 -0.82 -27.08 12.96
CA VAL A 512 -0.72 -28.45 13.47
C VAL A 512 0.76 -28.79 13.68
N PHE A 513 1.08 -29.44 14.79
CA PHE A 513 2.41 -29.96 15.04
C PHE A 513 2.33 -31.36 15.65
N GLU A 514 3.38 -32.15 15.44
CA GLU A 514 3.50 -33.50 16.00
C GLU A 514 4.44 -33.48 17.21
N LEU A 515 4.09 -34.20 18.28
CA LEU A 515 5.06 -34.56 19.32
C LEU A 515 5.73 -35.89 18.99
N GLY A 516 7.05 -35.93 19.13
CA GLY A 516 7.83 -37.15 19.07
C GLY A 516 7.34 -38.20 20.07
N LYS A 517 7.57 -39.48 19.73
CA LYS A 517 7.23 -40.60 20.61
C LYS A 517 8.19 -40.61 21.80
N THR A 518 7.69 -41.00 22.97
CA THR A 518 8.55 -41.33 24.10
C THR A 518 9.43 -42.52 23.70
N PRO A 519 10.76 -42.45 23.89
CA PRO A 519 11.66 -43.54 23.55
C PRO A 519 11.39 -44.82 24.35
#